data_AF-A0A379FUH4-F1
#
_entry.id   AF-A0A379FUH4-F1
#
_cell.length_a   1.000
_cell.length_b   1.000
_cell.length_c   1.000
_cell.angle_alpha   90.00
_cell.angle_beta   90.00
_cell.angle_gamma   90.00
#
_symmetry.space_group_name_H-M   'P 1'
#
loop_
_entity.id
_entity.type
_entity.pdbx_description
1 polymer ?
#
loop_
_entity_poly.entity_id
_entity_poly.type
_entity_poly.pdbx_seq_one_letter_code
_entity_poly.pdbx_strand_id
1 'polypeptide(L)'
;MAWLMLASSLATLATHRLIALFLLICTIITAAFTYIIDWQAILLLACITLIAIIRLRFQHYLPIKVISEITLLICAIGLFIHLFPGFNNLKYLDKVTVGTHSAPFTMYFNFDKALVPFILLACLPTLFICRPAKHATKVQWHY
;
A
#
# COMPACT_ATOMS: atom_id res chain seq x y z
N MET A 1 17.09 -4.98 -5.08
CA MET A 1 16.64 -5.82 -3.94
C MET A 1 15.33 -5.32 -3.33
N ALA A 2 15.27 -4.06 -2.86
CA ALA A 2 14.07 -3.49 -2.21
C ALA A 2 12.75 -3.65 -3.01
N TRP A 3 12.78 -3.46 -4.33
CA TRP A 3 11.60 -3.59 -5.20
C TRP A 3 10.99 -5.00 -5.23
N LEU A 4 11.82 -6.05 -5.23
CA LEU A 4 11.33 -7.43 -5.18
C LEU A 4 10.69 -7.73 -3.82
N MET A 5 11.31 -7.25 -2.74
CA MET A 5 10.79 -7.41 -1.38
C MET A 5 9.44 -6.69 -1.21
N LEU A 6 9.30 -5.49 -1.78
CA LEU A 6 8.04 -4.76 -1.83
C LEU A 6 6.97 -5.52 -2.61
N ALA A 7 7.31 -6.04 -3.78
CA ALA A 7 6.39 -6.82 -4.60
C ALA A 7 5.95 -8.11 -3.88
N SER A 8 6.87 -8.83 -3.24
CA SER A 8 6.57 -10.02 -2.44
C SER A 8 5.72 -9.70 -1.21
N SER A 9 6.01 -8.58 -0.54
CA SER A 9 5.19 -8.08 0.57
C SER A 9 3.75 -7.84 0.11
N LEU A 10 3.58 -7.19 -1.04
CA LEU A 10 2.26 -6.92 -1.60
C LEU A 10 1.53 -8.19 -2.05
N ALA A 11 2.23 -9.10 -2.73
CA ALA A 11 1.68 -10.38 -3.19
C ALA A 11 1.19 -11.25 -2.03
N THR A 12 1.88 -11.21 -0.89
CA THR A 12 1.52 -11.99 0.29
C THR A 12 0.51 -11.27 1.20
N LEU A 13 0.18 -9.99 0.94
CA LEU A 13 -0.67 -9.17 1.80
C LEU A 13 -2.07 -9.76 2.02
N ALA A 14 -2.68 -10.30 0.97
CA ALA A 14 -4.02 -10.87 1.04
C ALA A 14 -4.07 -12.25 1.73
N THR A 15 -2.99 -13.03 1.66
CA THR A 15 -2.96 -14.43 2.13
C THR A 15 -2.25 -14.59 3.49
N HIS A 16 -1.10 -13.94 3.67
CA HIS A 16 -0.20 -14.11 4.82
C HIS A 16 0.24 -12.75 5.40
N ARG A 17 -0.64 -12.10 6.15
CA ARG A 17 -0.44 -10.72 6.66
C ARG A 17 0.86 -10.53 7.46
N LEU A 18 1.25 -11.48 8.31
CA LEU A 18 2.48 -11.38 9.09
C LEU A 18 3.73 -11.40 8.21
N ILE A 19 3.77 -12.27 7.20
CA ILE A 19 4.88 -12.34 6.24
C ILE A 19 4.93 -11.04 5.44
N ALA A 20 3.78 -10.55 4.98
CA ALA A 20 3.69 -9.29 4.27
C ALA A 20 4.24 -8.12 5.09
N LEU A 21 3.86 -7.99 6.36
CA LEU A 21 4.35 -6.93 7.25
C LEU A 21 5.85 -7.06 7.57
N PHE A 22 6.34 -8.28 7.78
CA PHE A 22 7.77 -8.51 7.95
C PHE A 22 8.57 -8.06 6.72
N LEU A 23 8.13 -8.49 5.52
CA LEU A 23 8.75 -8.08 4.27
C LEU A 23 8.65 -6.57 4.04
N LEU A 24 7.54 -5.93 4.45
CA LEU A 24 7.36 -4.48 4.37
C LEU A 24 8.39 -3.75 5.25
N ILE A 25 8.59 -4.20 6.50
CA ILE A 25 9.59 -3.61 7.40
C ILE A 25 10.99 -3.75 6.81
N CYS A 26 11.37 -4.94 6.35
CA CYS A 26 12.66 -5.14 5.69
C CYS A 26 12.78 -4.24 4.44
N THR A 27 11.70 -4.08 3.67
CA THR A 27 11.67 -3.20 2.51
C THR A 27 11.90 -1.74 2.90
N ILE A 28 11.23 -1.22 3.93
CA ILE A 28 11.42 0.16 4.43
C ILE A 28 12.87 0.37 4.89
N ILE A 29 13.45 -0.59 5.62
CA ILE A 29 14.85 -0.53 6.07
C ILE A 29 15.79 -0.45 4.86
N THR A 30 15.63 -1.36 3.89
CA THR A 30 16.47 -1.34 2.67
C THR A 30 16.26 -0.07 1.84
N ALA A 31 15.02 0.41 1.72
CA ALA A 31 14.68 1.62 0.98
C ALA A 31 15.36 2.86 1.58
N ALA A 32 15.41 2.96 2.91
CA ALA A 32 16.12 4.02 3.62
C ALA A 32 17.63 3.96 3.37
N PHE A 33 18.24 2.77 3.44
CA PHE A 33 19.67 2.61 3.12
C PHE A 33 20.03 2.92 1.66
N THR A 34 19.09 2.70 0.74
CA THR A 34 19.27 3.01 -0.68
C THR A 34 18.78 4.41 -1.09
N TYR A 35 18.40 5.26 -0.13
CA TYR A 35 17.87 6.61 -0.38
C TYR A 35 16.61 6.66 -1.27
N ILE A 36 15.88 5.55 -1.39
CA ILE A 36 14.56 5.53 -2.07
C ILE A 36 13.54 6.30 -1.23
N ILE A 37 13.66 6.24 0.10
CA ILE A 37 12.90 7.05 1.04
C ILE A 37 13.84 7.89 1.91
N ASP A 38 13.49 9.15 2.11
CA ASP A 38 14.18 10.07 3.01
C ASP A 38 13.49 10.12 4.39
N TRP A 39 14.10 10.87 5.32
CA TRP A 39 13.60 11.01 6.69
C TRP A 39 12.15 11.56 6.75
N GLN A 40 11.73 12.42 5.82
CA GLN A 40 10.35 12.93 5.76
C GLN A 40 9.36 11.81 5.51
N ALA A 41 9.68 10.88 4.60
CA ALA A 41 8.84 9.72 4.33
C ALA A 41 8.84 8.75 5.51
N ILE A 42 9.97 8.55 6.19
CA ILE A 42 10.03 7.73 7.42
C ILE A 42 9.10 8.28 8.50
N LEU A 43 9.13 9.59 8.74
CA LEU A 43 8.23 10.23 9.72
C LEU A 43 6.76 10.09 9.32
N LEU A 44 6.43 10.30 8.04
CA LEU A 44 5.08 10.08 7.52
C LEU A 44 4.61 8.64 7.79
N LEU A 45 5.44 7.65 7.47
CA LEU A 45 5.11 6.23 7.69
C LEU A 45 4.95 5.89 9.17
N ALA A 46 5.76 6.50 10.04
CA ALA A 46 5.63 6.36 11.48
C ALA A 46 4.28 6.93 11.98
N CYS A 47 3.89 8.12 11.52
CA CYS A 47 2.60 8.74 11.85
C CYS A 47 1.42 7.90 11.34
N ILE A 48 1.46 7.42 10.09
CA ILE A 48 0.43 6.54 9.52
C ILE A 48 0.31 5.26 10.34
N THR A 49 1.43 4.65 10.72
CA THR A 49 1.46 3.45 11.57
C THR A 49 0.86 3.72 12.95
N LEU A 50 1.17 4.85 13.57
CA LEU A 50 0.59 5.25 14.85
C LEU A 50 -0.93 5.40 14.74
N ILE A 51 -1.43 6.07 13.70
CA ILE A 51 -2.87 6.24 13.44
C ILE A 51 -3.54 4.88 13.23
N ALA A 52 -2.91 3.97 12.49
CA ALA A 52 -3.39 2.60 12.30
C ALA A 52 -3.49 1.83 13.62
N ILE A 53 -2.50 1.97 14.51
CA ILE A 53 -2.53 1.37 15.85
C ILE A 53 -3.66 1.96 16.70
N ILE A 54 -3.83 3.29 16.69
CA ILE A 54 -4.92 3.98 17.39
C ILE A 54 -6.27 3.46 16.90
N ARG A 55 -6.46 3.37 15.59
CA ARG A 55 -7.69 2.83 14.98
C ARG A 55 -7.99 1.43 15.50
N LEU A 56 -6.99 0.53 15.47
CA LEU A 56 -7.17 -0.86 15.90
C LEU A 56 -7.46 -0.97 17.40
N ARG A 57 -6.81 -0.15 18.23
CA ARG A 57 -6.98 -0.18 19.70
C ARG A 57 -8.30 0.43 20.17
N PHE A 58 -8.74 1.50 19.52
CA PHE A 58 -9.94 2.27 19.90
C PHE A 58 -11.12 2.06 18.94
N GLN A 59 -11.15 0.92 18.24
CA GLN A 59 -12.21 0.59 17.26
C GLN A 59 -13.64 0.60 17.83
N HIS A 60 -13.78 0.47 19.16
CA HIS A 60 -15.08 0.53 19.86
C HIS A 60 -15.60 1.98 20.04
N TYR A 61 -14.72 2.98 19.97
CA TYR A 61 -15.09 4.39 20.09
C TYR A 61 -15.36 4.97 18.70
N LEU A 62 -16.64 5.15 18.37
CA LEU A 62 -17.07 5.56 17.03
C LEU A 62 -16.37 6.83 16.52
N PRO A 63 -16.21 7.92 17.31
CA PRO A 63 -15.52 9.12 16.82
C PRO A 63 -14.05 8.86 16.46
N ILE A 64 -13.32 8.13 17.31
CA ILE A 64 -11.89 7.82 17.08
C ILE A 64 -11.75 6.92 15.84
N LYS A 65 -12.63 5.93 15.70
CA LYS A 65 -12.68 5.07 14.52
C LYS A 65 -12.89 5.88 13.25
N VAL A 66 -13.92 6.73 13.19
CA VAL A 66 -14.25 7.51 11.99
C VAL A 66 -13.14 8.50 11.65
N ILE A 67 -12.61 9.22 12.63
CA ILE A 67 -11.52 10.18 12.41
C ILE A 67 -10.27 9.46 11.88
N SER A 68 -9.86 8.37 12.51
CA SER A 68 -8.67 7.62 12.06
C SER A 68 -8.86 6.98 10.68
N GLU A 69 -10.06 6.48 10.34
CA GLU A 69 -10.37 5.96 8.99
C GLU A 69 -10.29 7.06 7.94
N ILE A 70 -10.86 8.24 8.20
CA ILE A 70 -10.78 9.40 7.30
C ILE A 70 -9.32 9.84 7.14
N THR A 71 -8.56 9.95 8.22
CA THR A 71 -7.14 10.34 8.14
C THR A 71 -6.32 9.33 7.33
N LEU A 72 -6.48 8.03 7.57
CA LEU A 72 -5.78 6.99 6.79
C LEU A 72 -6.16 7.04 5.31
N LEU A 73 -7.44 7.29 5.00
CA LEU A 73 -7.90 7.45 3.62
C LEU A 73 -7.27 8.67 2.94
N ILE A 74 -7.21 9.81 3.63
CA ILE A 74 -6.53 11.01 3.12
C ILE A 74 -5.05 10.74 2.89
N CYS A 75 -4.36 10.05 3.81
CA CYS A 75 -2.97 9.64 3.63
C CYS A 75 -2.79 8.71 2.42
N ALA A 76 -3.69 7.74 2.22
CA ALA A 76 -3.65 6.86 1.07
C ALA A 76 -3.81 7.63 -0.25
N ILE A 77 -4.74 8.59 -0.32
CA ILE A 77 -4.92 9.47 -1.48
C ILE A 77 -3.66 10.33 -1.68
N GLY A 78 -3.13 10.93 -0.62
CA GLY A 78 -1.93 11.75 -0.67
C GLY A 78 -0.71 10.98 -1.18
N LEU A 79 -0.52 9.73 -0.76
CA LEU A 79 0.51 8.85 -1.32
C LEU A 79 0.23 8.49 -2.77
N PHE A 80 -1.02 8.25 -3.15
CA PHE A 80 -1.38 7.91 -4.52
C PHE A 80 -1.06 9.03 -5.52
N ILE A 81 -1.27 10.29 -5.12
CA ILE A 81 -0.99 11.47 -5.94
C ILE A 81 0.42 12.02 -5.72
N HIS A 82 1.27 11.36 -4.92
CA HIS A 82 2.62 11.81 -4.59
C HIS A 82 2.67 13.19 -3.92
N LEU A 83 1.74 13.47 -3.01
CA LEU A 83 1.65 14.75 -2.29
C LEU A 83 2.77 14.93 -1.25
N PHE A 84 3.28 13.83 -0.71
CA PHE A 84 4.24 13.86 0.40
C PHE A 84 5.69 13.83 -0.10
N PRO A 85 6.59 14.62 0.51
CA PRO A 85 8.00 14.62 0.15
C PRO A 85 8.75 13.40 0.71
N GLY A 86 9.96 13.19 0.23
CA GLY A 86 10.88 12.16 0.72
C GLY A 86 10.74 10.80 0.04
N PHE A 87 10.12 10.74 -1.14
CA PHE A 87 10.06 9.53 -1.97
C PHE A 87 10.84 9.75 -3.26
N ASN A 88 12.04 9.18 -3.34
CA ASN A 88 12.90 9.22 -4.52
C ASN A 88 12.59 8.02 -5.43
N ASN A 89 11.43 8.10 -6.09
CA ASN A 89 10.91 7.01 -6.92
C ASN A 89 11.85 6.65 -8.08
N LEU A 90 12.09 5.34 -8.27
CA LEU A 90 13.05 4.86 -9.27
C LEU A 90 12.48 5.06 -10.67
N LYS A 91 13.22 5.78 -11.51
CA LYS A 91 12.95 5.90 -12.95
C LYS A 91 13.48 4.65 -13.66
N TYR A 92 12.58 3.74 -14.03
CA TYR A 92 12.95 2.46 -14.64
C TYR A 92 13.09 2.55 -16.16
N LEU A 93 12.15 3.24 -16.82
CA LEU A 93 12.27 3.57 -18.24
C LEU A 93 12.37 5.08 -18.38
N ASP A 94 13.36 5.55 -19.13
CA ASP A 94 13.56 6.97 -19.40
C ASP A 94 13.44 7.25 -20.89
N LYS A 95 12.37 7.95 -21.28
CA LYS A 95 12.13 8.44 -22.65
C LYS A 95 12.38 7.37 -23.73
N VAL A 96 12.01 6.13 -23.45
CA VAL A 96 12.17 5.01 -24.36
C VAL A 96 11.13 5.11 -25.47
N THR A 97 11.59 5.13 -26.72
CA THR A 97 10.75 5.07 -27.92
C THR A 97 10.80 3.67 -28.50
N VAL A 98 9.68 2.94 -28.44
CA VAL A 98 9.61 1.53 -28.88
C VAL A 98 9.28 1.41 -30.37
N GLY A 99 8.66 2.43 -30.96
CA GLY A 99 8.31 2.50 -32.38
C GLY A 99 8.69 3.84 -33.01
N THR A 100 8.89 3.85 -34.33
CA THR A 100 9.28 5.03 -35.11
C THR A 100 8.30 6.21 -35.02
N HIS A 101 7.03 5.93 -34.68
CA HIS A 101 5.97 6.93 -34.50
C HIS A 101 5.46 7.02 -33.05
N SER A 102 6.10 6.34 -32.09
CA SER A 102 5.66 6.36 -30.69
C SER A 102 6.21 7.57 -29.95
N ALA A 103 5.38 8.19 -29.12
CA ALA A 103 5.86 9.20 -28.17
C ALA A 103 6.83 8.57 -27.16
N PRO A 104 7.88 9.31 -26.71
CA PRO A 104 8.80 8.82 -25.69
C PRO A 104 8.08 8.46 -24.39
N PHE A 105 8.23 7.23 -23.93
CA PHE A 105 7.60 6.75 -22.70
C PHE A 105 8.58 6.75 -21.53
N THR A 106 8.12 7.20 -20.37
CA THR A 106 8.88 7.20 -19.11
C THR A 106 8.09 6.47 -18.04
N MET A 107 8.71 5.54 -17.33
CA MET A 107 8.08 4.73 -16.29
C MET A 107 8.84 4.85 -14.98
N TYR A 108 8.08 5.05 -13.90
CA TYR A 108 8.60 5.07 -12.53
C TYR A 108 8.05 3.89 -11.73
N PHE A 109 8.91 3.24 -10.95
CA PHE A 109 8.48 2.42 -9.83
C PHE A 109 8.25 3.34 -8.64
N ASN A 110 6.97 3.43 -8.26
CA ASN A 110 6.50 4.36 -7.24
C ASN A 110 6.38 3.63 -5.91
N PHE A 111 7.27 3.93 -4.97
CA PHE A 111 7.31 3.30 -3.66
C PHE A 111 6.08 3.67 -2.83
N ASP A 112 5.76 4.96 -2.81
CA ASP A 112 4.56 5.56 -2.22
C ASP A 112 3.26 4.90 -2.69
N LYS A 113 3.08 4.70 -4.00
CA LYS A 113 1.86 4.08 -4.55
C LYS A 113 1.72 2.61 -4.13
N ALA A 114 2.83 1.91 -3.99
CA ALA A 114 2.84 0.51 -3.55
C ALA A 114 2.49 0.35 -2.05
N LEU A 115 2.57 1.42 -1.25
CA LEU A 115 2.18 1.41 0.17
C LEU A 115 0.66 1.53 0.38
N VAL A 116 -0.07 2.05 -0.62
CA VAL A 116 -1.52 2.34 -0.52
C VAL A 116 -2.33 1.13 -0.06
N PRO A 117 -2.14 -0.11 -0.58
CA PRO A 117 -2.94 -1.26 -0.15
C PRO A 117 -2.75 -1.63 1.34
N PHE A 118 -1.57 -1.38 1.92
CA PHE A 118 -1.33 -1.60 3.35
C PHE A 118 -2.13 -0.62 4.21
N ILE A 119 -2.18 0.64 3.80
CA ILE A 119 -2.92 1.70 4.49
C ILE A 119 -4.42 1.47 4.35
N LEU A 120 -4.88 1.10 3.14
CA LEU A 120 -6.28 0.75 2.91
C LEU A 120 -6.69 -0.49 3.70
N LEU A 121 -5.82 -1.49 3.86
CA LEU A 121 -6.11 -2.64 4.72
C LEU A 121 -6.19 -2.24 6.21
N ALA A 122 -5.34 -1.32 6.65
CA ALA A 122 -5.41 -0.77 8.01
C ALA A 122 -6.70 0.03 8.25
N CYS A 123 -7.21 0.73 7.22
CA CYS A 123 -8.47 1.46 7.25
C CYS A 123 -9.70 0.54 7.13
N LEU A 124 -9.63 -0.47 6.25
CA LEU A 124 -10.70 -1.40 5.89
C LEU A 124 -10.19 -2.84 6.09
N PRO A 125 -10.32 -3.43 7.29
CA PRO A 125 -9.76 -4.76 7.59
C PRO A 125 -10.40 -5.89 6.77
N THR A 126 -11.55 -5.62 6.15
CA THR A 126 -12.29 -6.50 5.25
C THR A 126 -11.97 -6.31 3.77
N LEU A 127 -10.94 -5.52 3.41
CA LEU A 127 -10.59 -5.19 2.02
C LEU A 127 -10.47 -6.43 1.10
N PHE A 128 -9.97 -7.54 1.64
CA PHE A 128 -9.79 -8.81 0.93
C PHE A 128 -10.84 -9.88 1.30
N ILE A 129 -11.93 -9.50 1.97
CA ILE A 129 -12.98 -10.43 2.40
C ILE A 129 -14.24 -10.17 1.59
N CYS A 130 -14.53 -11.07 0.64
CA CYS A 130 -15.83 -11.11 -0.05
C CYS A 130 -16.73 -12.14 0.65
N ARG A 131 -17.79 -11.67 1.32
CA ARG A 131 -18.83 -12.57 1.83
C ARG A 131 -19.81 -12.87 0.69
N PRO A 132 -20.08 -14.15 0.36
CA PRO A 132 -21.03 -14.47 -0.70
C PRO A 132 -22.43 -14.00 -0.30
N ALA A 133 -23.13 -13.30 -1.21
CA ALA A 133 -24.49 -12.80 -0.97
C ALA A 133 -25.53 -13.93 -0.81
N LYS A 134 -25.24 -15.11 -1.35
CA LYS A 134 -26.03 -16.34 -1.18
C LYS A 134 -25.08 -17.53 -1.07
N HIS A 135 -25.29 -18.40 -0.10
CA HIS A 135 -24.63 -19.71 -0.07
C HIS A 135 -25.21 -20.56 -1.20
N ALA A 136 -24.43 -20.84 -2.23
CA ALA A 136 -24.86 -21.71 -3.30
C ALA A 136 -25.07 -23.12 -2.73
N THR A 137 -26.32 -23.58 -2.68
CA THR A 137 -26.67 -24.96 -2.36
C THR A 137 -26.19 -25.88 -3.49
N LYS A 138 -25.76 -27.11 -3.19
CA LYS A 138 -25.24 -28.09 -4.18
C LYS A 138 -26.12 -28.24 -5.43
N VAL A 139 -27.44 -28.05 -5.31
CA VAL A 139 -28.41 -28.16 -6.40
C VAL A 139 -28.29 -27.03 -7.44
N GLN A 140 -27.78 -25.84 -7.06
CA GLN A 140 -27.65 -24.69 -7.97
C GLN A 140 -26.45 -24.77 -8.91
N TRP A 141 -25.52 -25.73 -8.72
CA TRP A 141 -24.33 -25.92 -9.57
C TRP A 141 -24.54 -26.94 -10.71
N HIS A 142 -25.74 -27.52 -10.83
CA HIS A 142 -26.04 -28.63 -11.75
C HIS A 142 -27.03 -28.27 -12.87
N TYR A 143 -27.19 -27.00 -13.21
CA TYR A 143 -27.95 -26.54 -14.38
C TYR A 143 -27.12 -25.62 -15.27
#